data_AF-A0A164QRQ8-F1
#
_entry.id   AF-A0A164QRQ8-F1
#
_cell.length_a   1.000
_cell.length_b   1.000
_cell.length_c   1.000
_cell.angle_alpha   90.00
_cell.angle_beta   90.00
_cell.angle_gamma   90.00
#
_symmetry.space_group_name_H-M   'P 1'
#
loop_
_entity.id
_entity.type
_entity.pdbx_description
1 polymer ?
#
loop_
_entity_poly.entity_id
_entity_poly.type
_entity_poly.pdbx_seq_one_letter_code
_entity_poly.pdbx_strand_id
1 'polypeptide(L)' 'GPAIPRRDSPDVYEEYCQITLLLFKPWRQPSDLIGGNQSFAEAFTEFSRSCSPRLLKIIDNIQLLNECRQARNE' A
#
# COMPACT_ATOMS: atom_id res chain seq x y z
N GLY A 1 0.75 -7.98 15.47
CA GLY A 1 -0.21 -7.80 14.36
C GLY A 1 0.32 -8.52 13.13
N PRO A 2 -0.56 -8.88 12.18
CA PRO A 2 -0.15 -9.47 10.90
C PRO A 2 0.74 -8.52 10.11
N ALA A 3 1.64 -9.08 9.29
CA ALA A 3 2.53 -8.30 8.43
C ALA A 3 1.74 -7.70 7.26
N ILE A 4 2.17 -6.52 6.79
CA ILE A 4 1.62 -5.91 5.57
C ILE A 4 1.91 -6.87 4.39
N PRO A 5 0.92 -7.20 3.54
CA PRO A 5 1.11 -8.08 2.39
C PRO A 5 2.16 -7.53 1.43
N ARG A 6 2.85 -8.43 0.70
CA ARG A 6 3.81 -8.03 -0.32
C ARG A 6 3.11 -7.45 -1.53
N ARG A 7 3.73 -6.43 -2.12
CA ARG A 7 3.29 -5.85 -3.38
C ARG A 7 3.41 -6.83 -4.56
N ASP A 8 4.39 -7.73 -4.54
CA ASP A 8 4.73 -8.59 -5.69
C ASP A 8 3.80 -9.78 -5.89
N SER A 9 2.91 -10.06 -4.93
CA SER A 9 1.97 -11.18 -5.01
C SER A 9 0.61 -10.66 -5.50
N PRO A 10 0.20 -10.98 -6.75
CA PRO A 10 -1.02 -10.43 -7.35
C PRO A 10 -2.28 -10.79 -6.56
N ASP A 11 -2.30 -11.95 -5.90
CA ASP A 11 -3.42 -12.42 -5.06
C ASP A 11 -3.68 -11.52 -3.84
N VAL A 12 -2.65 -10.82 -3.36
CA VAL A 12 -2.73 -9.94 -2.16
C VAL A 12 -2.41 -8.48 -2.48
N TYR A 13 -2.20 -8.15 -3.76
CA TYR A 13 -1.88 -6.79 -4.18
C TYR A 13 -3.01 -5.82 -3.87
N GLU A 14 -4.26 -6.25 -4.04
CA GLU A 14 -5.43 -5.44 -3.72
C GLU A 14 -5.52 -5.13 -2.22
N GLU A 15 -5.26 -6.13 -1.36
CA GLU A 15 -5.20 -5.97 0.10
C GLU A 15 -4.03 -5.07 0.51
N TYR A 16 -2.87 -5.24 -0.13
CA TYR A 16 -1.72 -4.35 0.05
C TYR A 16 -2.07 -2.89 -0.26
N CYS A 17 -2.72 -2.63 -1.39
CA CYS A 17 -3.17 -1.30 -1.78
C CYS A 17 -4.17 -0.73 -0.77
N GLN A 18 -5.14 -1.54 -0.32
CA GLN A 18 -6.10 -1.14 0.70
C GLN A 18 -5.42 -0.73 2.01
N ILE A 19 -4.51 -1.55 2.54
CA ILE A 19 -3.78 -1.27 3.78
C ILE A 19 -2.91 -0.02 3.63
N THR A 20 -2.24 0.12 2.49
CA THR A 20 -1.37 1.28 2.24
C THR A 20 -2.18 2.57 2.15
N LEU A 21 -3.33 2.55 1.46
CA LEU A 21 -4.25 3.68 1.44
C LEU A 21 -4.79 4.00 2.83
N LEU A 22 -5.16 2.98 3.62
CA LEU A 22 -5.65 3.15 4.99
C LEU A 22 -4.63 3.84 5.89
N LEU A 23 -3.34 3.55 5.73
CA LEU A 23 -2.28 4.09 6.57
C LEU A 23 -1.82 5.48 6.15
N PHE A 24 -1.77 5.76 4.84
CA PHE A 24 -1.07 6.93 4.31
C PHE A 24 -1.97 7.95 3.62
N LYS A 25 -3.16 7.57 3.17
CA LYS A 25 -4.13 8.52 2.61
C LYS A 25 -4.89 9.18 3.76
N PRO A 26 -5.15 10.49 3.74
CA PRO A 26 -6.10 11.09 4.67
C PRO A 26 -7.52 10.70 4.24
N TRP A 27 -8.28 10.07 5.15
CA TRP A 27 -9.67 9.67 4.94
C TRP A 27 -10.51 9.99 6.17
N ARG A 28 -11.79 10.30 5.96
CA ARG A 28 -12.80 10.46 7.02
C ARG A 28 -13.87 9.37 6.94
N GLN A 29 -14.10 8.84 5.75
CA GLN A 29 -15.03 7.77 5.47
C GLN A 29 -14.35 6.66 4.66
N PRO A 30 -14.81 5.40 4.74
CA PRO A 30 -14.25 4.30 3.95
C PRO A 30 -14.31 4.56 2.44
N SER A 31 -15.34 5.26 1.97
CA SER A 31 -15.49 5.69 0.58
C SER A 31 -14.36 6.61 0.11
N ASP A 32 -13.71 7.35 1.01
CA ASP A 32 -12.58 8.22 0.64
C ASP A 32 -11.36 7.41 0.22
N LEU A 33 -11.22 6.16 0.70
CA LEU A 33 -10.08 5.30 0.38
C LEU A 33 -10.05 4.95 -1.10
N ILE A 34 -11.17 4.42 -1.62
CA ILE A 34 -11.34 4.06 -3.02
C ILE A 34 -11.68 5.28 -3.90
N GLY A 35 -12.39 6.26 -3.33
CA GLY A 35 -12.86 7.43 -4.05
C GLY A 35 -13.86 7.05 -5.15
N GLY A 36 -13.61 7.56 -6.37
CA GLY A 36 -14.38 7.19 -7.57
C GLY A 36 -13.78 6.05 -8.38
N ASN A 37 -12.72 5.39 -7.88
CA ASN A 37 -12.03 4.31 -8.58
C ASN A 37 -12.78 2.97 -8.42
N GLN A 38 -12.51 2.03 -9.33
CA GLN A 38 -13.16 0.71 -9.32
C GLN A 38 -12.39 -0.31 -8.47
N SER A 39 -11.13 -0.02 -8.15
CA SER A 39 -10.25 -0.86 -7.32
C SER A 39 -9.36 -0.03 -6.39
N PHE A 40 -8.87 -0.66 -5.32
CA PHE A 40 -7.84 -0.09 -4.46
C PHE A 40 -6.51 0.05 -5.20
N ALA A 41 -6.21 -0.82 -6.16
CA ALA A 41 -5.05 -0.68 -7.04
C ALA A 41 -5.05 0.62 -7.86
N GLU A 42 -6.19 0.96 -8.46
CA GLU A 42 -6.37 2.23 -9.18
C GLU A 42 -6.26 3.43 -8.23
N ALA A 43 -6.98 3.38 -7.10
CA ALA A 43 -6.93 4.44 -6.10
C ALA A 43 -5.51 4.66 -5.53
N PHE A 44 -4.74 3.59 -5.36
CA PHE A 44 -3.35 3.66 -4.93
C PHE A 44 -2.44 4.25 -6.01
N THR A 45 -2.71 3.95 -7.27
CA THR A 45 -1.97 4.53 -8.41
C THR A 45 -2.22 6.04 -8.50
N GLU A 46 -3.46 6.48 -8.33
CA GLU A 46 -3.83 7.89 -8.28
C GLU A 46 -3.21 8.60 -7.06
N PHE A 47 -3.32 7.99 -5.88
CA PHE A 47 -2.70 8.50 -4.66
C PHE A 47 -1.19 8.65 -4.84
N SER A 48 -0.51 7.66 -5.40
CA SER A 48 0.95 7.69 -5.60
C SER A 48 1.41 8.84 -6.50
N ARG A 49 0.57 9.27 -7.46
CA ARG A 49 0.88 10.41 -8.34
C ARG A 49 0.78 11.77 -7.62
N SER A 50 -0.11 11.87 -6.64
CA SER A 50 -0.32 13.10 -5.85
C SER A 50 0.46 13.11 -4.53
N CYS A 51 1.02 11.97 -4.14
CA CYS A 51 1.72 11.79 -2.88
C CYS A 51 3.11 12.43 -2.90
N SER A 52 3.57 12.91 -1.74
CA SER A 52 4.93 13.42 -1.62
C SER A 52 5.97 12.31 -1.84
N PRO A 53 7.13 12.62 -2.46
CA PRO A 53 8.21 11.65 -2.63
C PRO A 53 8.69 11.03 -1.32
N ARG A 54 8.59 11.77 -0.21
CA ARG A 54 8.95 11.28 1.13
C ARG A 54 8.02 10.16 1.60
N LEU A 55 6.72 10.28 1.38
CA LEU A 55 5.75 9.25 1.73
C LEU A 55 5.93 8.00 0.87
N LEU A 56 6.13 8.18 -0.44
CA LEU A 56 6.44 7.07 -1.34
C LEU A 56 7.68 6.29 -0.88
N LYS A 57 8.73 6.99 -0.43
CA LYS A 57 9.93 6.36 0.11
C LYS A 57 9.68 5.58 1.41
N ILE A 58 8.74 6.02 2.25
CA ILE A 58 8.34 5.27 3.45
C ILE A 58 7.62 3.98 3.05
N ILE A 59 6.68 4.07 2.09
CA ILE A 59 5.95 2.92 1.55
C ILE A 59 6.92 1.90 0.94
N ASP A 60 7.90 2.38 0.17
CA ASP A 60 8.95 1.56 -0.43
C ASP A 60 9.83 0.86 0.62
N ASN A 61 10.25 1.58 1.66
CA ASN A 61 11.02 1.00 2.77
C ASN A 61 10.25 -0.10 3.53
N ILE A 62 8.91 -0.01 3.61
CA ILE A 62 8.08 -1.06 4.21
C ILE A 62 8.13 -2.33 3.36
N GLN A 63 8.15 -2.21 2.03
CA GLN A 63 8.35 -3.35 1.13
C GLN A 63 9.73 -3.97 1.32
N LEU A 64 10.78 -3.14 1.30
CA LEU A 64 12.15 -3.59 1.49
C LEU A 64 12.34 -4.33 2.83
N LEU A 65 11.72 -3.83 3.91
CA LEU A 65 11.75 -4.51 5.21
C LEU A 65 11.11 -5.91 5.15
N ASN A 66 10.00 -6.06 4.42
CA ASN A 66 9.33 -7.34 4.23
C ASN A 66 10.17 -8.31 3.39
N GLU A 67 10.87 -7.81 2.37
CA GLU A 67 11.83 -8.59 1.57
C GLU A 67 12.99 -9.09 2.42
N CYS A 68 13.65 -8.21 3.19
CA CYS A 68 14.76 -8.59 4.06
C CYS A 68 14.34 -9.59 5.14
N ARG A 69 13.12 -9.48 5.68
CA ARG A 69 12.61 -10.44 6.67
C ARG A 69 12.39 -11.83 6.08
N GLN A 70 11.98 -11.92 4.82
CA GLN A 70 11.83 -13.20 4.13
C GLN A 70 13.17 -13.82 3.78
N ALA A 71 14.11 -13.04 3.25
CA ALA A 71 15.46 -13.52 2.94
C ALA A 71 16.23 -14.05 4.17
N ARG A 72 15.80 -13.68 5.38
CA ARG A 72 16.35 -14.20 6.64
C ARG A 72 15.63 -15.44 7.17
N ASN A 73 14.40 -15.67 6.73
CA ASN A 73 13.58 -16.82 7.13
C ASN A 73 13.59 -17.96 6.09
N GLU A 74 14.21 -17.74 4.93
CA GLU A 74 14.75 -18.77 4.03
C GLU A 74 16.16 -19.19 4.48
#